data_AF-A0A5E4TI01-F1
#
_entry.id   AF-A0A5E4TI01-F1
#
_cell.length_a   1.000
_cell.length_b   1.000
_cell.length_c   1.000
_cell.angle_alpha   90.00
_cell.angle_beta   90.00
_cell.angle_gamma   90.00
#
_symmetry.space_group_name_H-M   'P 1'
#
loop_
_entity.id
_entity.type
_entity.pdbx_description
1 polymer ?
#
loop_
_entity_poly.entity_id
_entity_poly.type
_entity_poly.pdbx_seq_one_letter_code
_entity_poly.pdbx_strand_id
1 'polypeptide(L)'
;MKSFALRATCVALAAAGALVVGAAFAQDDGVKRVTGTTDAAVVQELRDSFRGSGIAQLDRIDQSELQKLCTQYATKPMPAKIAERLQKAELANVKAPADGKYLGDWKEGEKVAQNGRGMQFTDKADTVNGGNCYACHQLTKSEISFGNIGPSLYNYGKLRGDSPEVVKYTWAKVYDSHSYMACSNMPRFGAAGILTEKQLKDVMALLLDPASPVNQ
;
A
#
# COMPACT_ATOMS: atom_id res chain seq x y z
N MET A 1 47.37 -59.39 -33.57
CA MET A 1 46.06 -60.01 -33.84
C MET A 1 45.02 -58.91 -34.01
N LYS A 2 44.49 -58.81 -35.23
CA LYS A 2 43.22 -58.20 -35.70
C LYS A 2 42.79 -56.82 -35.15
N SER A 3 42.91 -55.84 -36.04
CA SER A 3 42.14 -54.59 -36.16
C SER A 3 40.63 -54.81 -36.38
N PHE A 4 39.86 -53.75 -36.12
CA PHE A 4 38.62 -53.22 -36.78
C PHE A 4 37.65 -52.72 -35.68
N ALA A 5 37.38 -51.42 -35.51
CA ALA A 5 36.72 -50.42 -36.36
C ALA A 5 35.30 -50.09 -35.82
N LEU A 6 34.96 -48.80 -35.92
CA LEU A 6 33.61 -48.24 -36.08
C LEU A 6 32.71 -48.10 -34.83
N ARG A 7 32.47 -46.87 -34.39
CA ARG A 7 31.32 -46.05 -34.86
C ARG A 7 31.26 -44.72 -34.10
N ALA A 8 31.38 -43.63 -34.85
CA ALA A 8 30.98 -42.30 -34.43
C ALA A 8 29.46 -42.31 -34.16
N THR A 9 29.06 -41.79 -33.01
CA THR A 9 27.66 -41.46 -32.75
C THR A 9 27.61 -40.03 -32.26
N CYS A 10 27.12 -39.14 -33.13
CA CYS A 10 26.73 -37.78 -32.77
C CYS A 10 25.64 -37.86 -31.70
N VAL A 11 25.87 -37.24 -30.53
CA VAL A 11 24.78 -36.89 -29.62
C VAL A 11 24.51 -35.41 -29.82
N ALA A 12 23.34 -35.12 -30.39
CA ALA A 12 22.85 -33.78 -30.63
C ALA A 12 22.58 -33.06 -29.30
N LEU A 13 23.03 -31.81 -29.20
CA LEU A 13 22.52 -30.85 -28.23
C LEU A 13 21.05 -30.58 -28.51
N ALA A 14 20.18 -30.77 -27.51
CA ALA A 14 18.86 -30.15 -27.45
C ALA A 14 18.68 -29.55 -26.05
N ALA A 15 19.18 -28.32 -25.89
CA ALA A 15 18.85 -27.49 -24.74
C ALA A 15 17.51 -26.78 -25.03
N ALA A 16 16.42 -27.28 -24.44
CA ALA A 16 15.14 -26.59 -24.38
C ALA A 16 14.72 -26.45 -22.91
N GLY A 17 15.45 -25.59 -22.18
CA GLY A 17 15.07 -25.16 -20.84
C GLY A 17 14.06 -24.01 -20.94
N ALA A 18 12.77 -24.34 -21.06
CA ALA A 18 11.71 -23.36 -20.83
C ALA A 18 11.56 -23.14 -19.31
N LEU A 19 12.30 -22.16 -18.77
CA LEU A 19 12.02 -21.60 -17.45
C LEU A 19 10.70 -20.82 -17.53
N VAL A 20 9.60 -21.53 -17.31
CA VAL A 20 8.34 -20.89 -16.93
C VAL A 20 8.51 -20.44 -15.48
N VAL A 21 8.93 -19.19 -15.27
CA VAL A 21 8.80 -18.53 -13.98
C VAL A 21 7.32 -18.16 -13.83
N GLY A 22 6.51 -19.17 -13.51
CA GLY A 22 5.18 -18.95 -13.00
C GLY A 22 5.32 -18.33 -11.62
N ALA A 23 4.81 -17.11 -11.45
CA ALA A 23 4.61 -16.52 -10.14
C ALA A 23 3.61 -17.39 -9.36
N ALA A 24 4.14 -18.36 -8.62
CA ALA A 24 3.39 -19.08 -7.61
C ALA A 24 3.14 -18.10 -6.45
N PHE A 25 2.05 -17.34 -6.55
CA PHE A 25 1.36 -16.93 -5.34
C PHE A 25 0.88 -18.24 -4.70
N ALA A 26 1.52 -18.63 -3.61
CA ALA A 26 1.04 -19.73 -2.79
C ALA A 26 -0.44 -19.46 -2.49
N GLN A 27 -1.32 -20.30 -3.04
CA GLN A 27 -2.69 -20.40 -2.58
C GLN A 27 -2.59 -20.99 -1.18
N ASP A 28 -2.67 -20.14 -0.17
CA ASP A 28 -2.79 -20.58 1.22
C ASP A 28 -4.16 -21.24 1.37
N ASP A 29 -4.16 -22.58 1.42
CA ASP A 29 -5.33 -23.41 1.65
C ASP A 29 -5.81 -23.25 3.10
N GLY A 30 -6.53 -22.15 3.32
CA GLY A 30 -7.71 -22.16 4.17
C GLY A 30 -7.49 -21.72 5.61
N VAL A 31 -7.47 -20.40 5.82
CA VAL A 31 -8.05 -19.84 7.05
C VAL A 31 -9.49 -20.35 7.16
N LYS A 32 -9.73 -21.33 8.04
CA LYS A 32 -11.09 -21.83 8.33
C LYS A 32 -11.89 -20.70 8.97
N ARG A 33 -12.72 -20.03 8.16
CA ARG A 33 -13.66 -19.02 8.65
C ARG A 33 -14.72 -19.71 9.50
N VAL A 34 -15.16 -19.04 10.58
CA VAL A 34 -16.34 -19.45 11.34
C VAL A 34 -17.53 -19.46 10.37
N THR A 35 -18.16 -20.62 10.21
CA THR A 35 -19.37 -20.79 9.40
C THR A 35 -20.61 -20.71 10.29
N GLY A 36 -21.77 -20.36 9.71
CA GLY A 36 -23.03 -20.29 10.46
C GLY A 36 -23.30 -18.97 11.18
N THR A 37 -22.47 -17.94 10.98
CA THR A 37 -22.71 -16.57 11.49
C THR A 37 -22.87 -15.58 10.34
N THR A 38 -23.59 -14.48 10.59
CA THR A 38 -23.80 -13.40 9.61
C THR A 38 -22.85 -12.23 9.89
N ASP A 39 -22.53 -11.44 8.87
CA ASP A 39 -21.72 -10.21 9.06
C ASP A 39 -22.33 -9.28 10.11
N ALA A 40 -23.66 -9.18 10.15
CA ALA A 40 -24.37 -8.38 11.14
C ALA A 40 -24.17 -8.90 12.57
N ALA A 41 -24.20 -10.22 12.77
CA ALA A 41 -23.92 -10.84 14.07
C ALA A 41 -22.47 -10.62 14.51
N VAL A 42 -21.51 -10.71 13.58
CA VAL A 42 -20.09 -10.41 13.87
C VAL A 42 -19.91 -8.93 14.25
N VAL A 43 -20.53 -8.00 13.54
CA VAL A 43 -20.48 -6.57 13.90
C VAL A 43 -21.13 -6.31 15.26
N GLN A 44 -22.23 -6.98 15.58
CA GLN A 44 -22.86 -6.86 16.90
C GLN A 44 -21.92 -7.35 18.01
N GLU A 45 -21.29 -8.51 17.83
CA GLU A 45 -20.29 -9.04 18.78
C GLU A 45 -19.12 -8.07 19.01
N LEU A 46 -18.63 -7.42 17.94
CA LEU A 46 -17.61 -6.37 18.07
C LEU A 46 -18.15 -5.18 18.88
N ARG A 47 -19.38 -4.74 18.65
CA ARG A 47 -19.97 -3.63 19.42
C ARG A 47 -20.14 -3.97 20.89
N ASP A 48 -20.44 -5.22 21.21
CA ASP A 48 -20.59 -5.71 22.58
C ASP A 48 -19.23 -5.92 23.28
N SER A 49 -18.19 -6.26 22.50
CA SER A 49 -16.83 -6.53 23.01
C SER A 49 -15.99 -5.27 23.24
N PHE A 50 -16.23 -4.20 22.49
CA PHE A 50 -15.44 -2.97 22.55
C PHE A 50 -16.17 -1.85 23.30
N ARG A 51 -15.41 -0.97 23.95
CA ARG A 51 -15.90 0.29 24.54
C ARG A 51 -15.10 1.47 24.01
N GLY A 52 -15.75 2.63 23.88
CA GLY A 52 -15.06 3.88 23.54
C GLY A 52 -14.02 4.27 24.59
N SER A 53 -12.92 4.88 24.15
CA SER A 53 -11.82 5.34 25.01
C SER A 53 -11.09 6.51 24.37
N GLY A 54 -10.94 7.62 25.11
CA GLY A 54 -10.29 8.83 24.61
C GLY A 54 -10.95 9.32 23.31
N ILE A 55 -10.15 9.48 22.26
CA ILE A 55 -10.62 9.89 20.92
C ILE A 55 -11.10 8.72 20.05
N ALA A 56 -10.97 7.48 20.52
CA ALA A 56 -11.39 6.28 19.80
C ALA A 56 -12.78 5.85 20.27
N GLN A 57 -13.80 6.17 19.48
CA GLN A 57 -15.19 5.82 19.76
C GLN A 57 -15.65 4.63 18.88
N LEU A 58 -16.84 4.11 19.17
CA LEU A 58 -17.37 2.90 18.52
C LEU A 58 -17.75 3.09 17.04
N ASP A 59 -17.79 4.33 16.54
CA ASP A 59 -17.96 4.64 15.12
C ASP A 59 -16.82 4.06 14.27
N ARG A 60 -15.65 3.82 14.84
CA ARG A 60 -14.51 3.19 14.13
C ARG A 60 -14.72 1.71 13.79
N ILE A 61 -15.76 1.08 14.34
CA ILE A 61 -16.21 -0.27 13.94
C ILE A 61 -16.96 -0.20 12.60
N ASP A 62 -17.54 0.95 12.26
CA ASP A 62 -18.31 1.10 11.03
C ASP A 62 -17.41 1.05 9.80
N GLN A 63 -17.68 0.06 8.97
CA GLN A 63 -16.98 -0.13 7.72
C GLN A 63 -17.69 0.62 6.58
N SER A 64 -16.91 1.39 5.82
CA SER A 64 -17.30 1.85 4.48
C SER A 64 -17.57 0.66 3.54
N GLU A 65 -18.26 0.90 2.42
CA GLU A 65 -18.50 -0.13 1.40
C GLU A 65 -17.19 -0.79 0.93
N LEU A 66 -16.16 0.03 0.68
CA LEU A 66 -14.81 -0.42 0.32
C LEU A 66 -14.26 -1.38 1.37
N GLN A 67 -14.30 -1.01 2.65
CA GLN A 67 -13.79 -1.84 3.74
C GLN A 67 -14.56 -3.16 3.87
N LYS A 68 -15.89 -3.14 3.75
CA LYS A 68 -16.73 -4.36 3.76
C LYS A 68 -16.33 -5.32 2.64
N LEU A 69 -16.17 -4.81 1.42
CA LEU A 69 -15.76 -5.62 0.28
C LEU A 69 -14.34 -6.15 0.45
N CYS A 70 -13.40 -5.35 0.93
CA CYS A 70 -12.05 -5.84 1.22
C CYS A 70 -12.04 -6.92 2.32
N THR A 71 -12.87 -6.81 3.36
CA THR A 71 -13.06 -7.87 4.36
C THR A 71 -13.65 -9.13 3.73
N GLN A 72 -14.71 -9.00 2.91
CA GLN A 72 -15.37 -10.14 2.26
C GLN A 72 -14.40 -10.94 1.37
N TYR A 73 -13.52 -10.24 0.65
CA TYR A 73 -12.54 -10.80 -0.27
C TYR A 73 -11.13 -10.94 0.34
N ALA A 74 -10.96 -10.84 1.65
CA ALA A 74 -9.64 -10.90 2.29
C ALA A 74 -8.89 -12.23 2.09
N THR A 75 -9.60 -13.34 1.83
CA THR A 75 -9.01 -14.68 1.64
C THR A 75 -9.37 -15.31 0.31
N LYS A 76 -9.91 -14.54 -0.64
CA LYS A 76 -10.30 -15.03 -1.96
C LYS A 76 -10.18 -13.93 -3.00
N PRO A 77 -9.87 -14.24 -4.27
CA PRO A 77 -9.75 -13.22 -5.29
C PRO A 77 -11.02 -12.37 -5.42
N MET A 78 -10.84 -11.04 -5.43
CA MET A 78 -11.92 -10.11 -5.74
C MET A 78 -12.20 -10.14 -7.26
N PRO A 79 -13.47 -10.23 -7.70
CA PRO A 79 -13.81 -10.13 -9.11
C PRO A 79 -13.33 -8.80 -9.72
N ALA A 80 -12.72 -8.86 -10.91
CA ALA A 80 -12.14 -7.70 -11.59
C ALA A 80 -13.12 -6.52 -11.71
N LYS A 81 -14.37 -6.77 -12.09
CA LYS A 81 -15.41 -5.73 -12.18
C LYS A 81 -15.70 -5.01 -10.86
N ILE A 82 -15.57 -5.72 -9.73
CA ILE A 82 -15.74 -5.11 -8.40
C ILE A 82 -14.51 -4.25 -8.08
N ALA A 83 -13.30 -4.78 -8.31
CA ALA A 83 -12.06 -4.05 -8.10
C ALA A 83 -11.99 -2.76 -8.93
N GLU A 84 -12.35 -2.82 -10.22
CA GLU A 84 -12.40 -1.67 -11.12
C GLU A 84 -13.41 -0.62 -10.67
N ARG A 85 -14.60 -1.06 -10.24
CA ARG A 85 -15.63 -0.16 -9.70
C ARG A 85 -15.13 0.57 -8.46
N LEU A 86 -14.50 -0.15 -7.54
CA LEU A 86 -13.93 0.44 -6.32
C LEU A 86 -12.82 1.44 -6.64
N GLN A 87 -11.85 1.05 -7.49
CA GLN A 87 -10.77 1.93 -7.91
C GLN A 87 -11.29 3.23 -8.54
N LYS A 88 -12.29 3.12 -9.43
CA LYS A 88 -12.92 4.30 -10.05
C LYS A 88 -13.63 5.19 -9.02
N ALA A 89 -14.33 4.59 -8.06
CA ALA A 89 -15.03 5.32 -7.01
C ALA A 89 -14.06 6.05 -6.07
N GLU A 90 -13.02 5.37 -5.59
CA GLU A 90 -12.02 5.96 -4.71
C GLU A 90 -11.18 7.02 -5.45
N LEU A 91 -10.82 6.81 -6.73
CA LEU A 91 -10.13 7.81 -7.54
C LEU A 91 -10.97 9.08 -7.73
N ALA A 92 -12.28 8.95 -7.94
CA ALA A 92 -13.18 10.10 -8.07
C ALA A 92 -13.30 10.92 -6.77
N ASN A 93 -13.01 10.31 -5.62
CA ASN A 93 -13.03 10.97 -4.31
C ASN A 93 -11.69 11.63 -3.94
N VAL A 94 -10.63 11.46 -4.75
CA VAL A 94 -9.34 12.13 -4.55
C VAL A 94 -9.51 13.62 -4.80
N LYS A 95 -9.32 14.42 -3.74
CA LYS A 95 -9.36 15.88 -3.82
C LYS A 95 -7.97 16.40 -4.20
N ALA A 96 -7.90 17.26 -5.21
CA ALA A 96 -6.69 18.00 -5.51
C ALA A 96 -6.41 19.03 -4.40
N PRO A 97 -5.14 19.46 -4.21
CA PRO A 97 -4.80 20.56 -3.32
C PRO A 97 -5.59 21.82 -3.67
N ALA A 98 -6.04 22.56 -2.66
CA ALA A 98 -6.88 23.74 -2.86
C ALA A 98 -6.18 24.85 -3.68
N ASP A 99 -4.86 24.94 -3.59
CA ASP A 99 -4.03 25.91 -4.30
C ASP A 99 -3.43 25.37 -5.62
N GLY A 100 -3.76 24.14 -6.00
CA GLY A 100 -3.20 23.47 -7.18
C GLY A 100 -1.71 23.12 -7.08
N LYS A 101 -1.06 23.36 -5.92
CA LYS A 101 0.35 23.03 -5.68
C LYS A 101 0.45 21.73 -4.91
N TYR A 102 1.15 20.76 -5.48
CA TYR A 102 1.24 19.40 -4.94
C TYR A 102 2.45 19.16 -4.04
N LEU A 103 3.51 19.97 -4.16
CA LEU A 103 4.75 19.82 -3.41
C LEU A 103 4.80 20.84 -2.26
N GLY A 104 5.08 20.36 -1.06
CA GLY A 104 5.33 21.14 0.15
C GLY A 104 6.82 21.19 0.49
N ASP A 105 7.16 21.03 1.77
CA ASP A 105 8.55 20.99 2.24
C ASP A 105 8.97 19.55 2.55
N TRP A 106 9.99 19.04 1.85
CA TRP A 106 10.49 17.67 2.06
C TRP A 106 11.01 17.44 3.48
N LYS A 107 11.50 18.47 4.17
CA LYS A 107 11.98 18.37 5.56
C LYS A 107 10.83 18.10 6.53
N GLU A 108 9.69 18.73 6.30
CA GLU A 108 8.47 18.43 7.06
C GLU A 108 7.90 17.07 6.64
N GLY A 109 8.06 16.69 5.36
CA GLY A 109 7.65 15.39 4.85
C GLY A 109 8.37 14.25 5.57
N GLU A 110 9.67 14.39 5.83
CA GLU A 110 10.46 13.44 6.61
C GLU A 110 9.88 13.26 8.02
N LYS A 111 9.50 14.35 8.70
CA LYS A 111 8.85 14.26 10.02
C LYS A 111 7.52 13.53 9.95
N VAL A 112 6.71 13.77 8.91
CA VAL A 112 5.45 13.04 8.70
C VAL A 112 5.72 11.55 8.48
N ALA A 113 6.73 11.21 7.66
CA ALA A 113 7.10 9.83 7.36
C ALA A 113 7.61 9.05 8.57
N GLN A 114 8.34 9.71 9.47
CA GLN A 114 8.88 9.14 10.70
C GLN A 114 7.84 9.06 11.84
N ASN A 115 6.86 9.97 11.86
CA ASN A 115 5.88 10.00 12.92
C ASN A 115 4.90 8.81 12.82
N GLY A 116 4.91 7.94 13.82
CA GLY A 116 3.99 6.81 13.96
C GLY A 116 2.80 7.04 14.89
N ARG A 117 2.66 8.25 15.45
CA ARG A 117 1.60 8.58 16.43
C ARG A 117 0.35 9.14 15.76
N GLY A 118 -0.72 9.24 16.56
CA GLY A 118 -1.95 9.90 16.18
C GLY A 118 -3.10 8.91 16.06
N MET A 119 -4.31 9.43 16.29
CA MET A 119 -5.56 8.68 16.23
C MET A 119 -5.69 7.50 17.20
N GLN A 120 -4.72 7.16 18.05
CA GLN A 120 -4.86 6.03 18.99
C GLN A 120 -5.72 6.41 20.19
N PHE A 121 -6.26 5.42 20.92
CA PHE A 121 -7.08 5.69 22.11
C PHE A 121 -6.29 6.35 23.27
N THR A 122 -4.96 6.19 23.26
CA THR A 122 -4.02 6.82 24.20
C THR A 122 -3.56 8.21 23.76
N ASP A 123 -3.80 8.59 22.52
CA ASP A 123 -3.43 9.91 22.01
C ASP A 123 -4.44 10.97 22.46
N LYS A 124 -3.94 12.17 22.71
CA LYS A 124 -4.77 13.34 22.93
C LYS A 124 -5.39 13.81 21.62
N ALA A 125 -6.51 14.53 21.69
CA ALA A 125 -7.22 15.04 20.51
C ALA A 125 -6.40 16.00 19.64
N ASP A 126 -5.40 16.66 20.21
CA ASP A 126 -4.47 17.58 19.54
C ASP A 126 -3.16 16.90 19.10
N THR A 127 -3.03 15.58 19.25
CA THR A 127 -1.85 14.85 18.80
C THR A 127 -1.73 14.95 17.28
N VAL A 128 -0.58 15.42 16.80
CA VAL A 128 -0.31 15.48 15.36
C VAL A 128 -0.17 14.06 14.80
N ASN A 129 -1.05 13.72 13.87
CA ASN A 129 -1.02 12.43 13.18
C ASN A 129 0.20 12.35 12.25
N GLY A 130 0.83 11.18 12.23
CA GLY A 130 1.91 10.87 11.31
C GLY A 130 1.50 9.91 10.19
N GLY A 131 2.34 9.82 9.17
CA GLY A 131 2.17 8.90 8.05
C GLY A 131 2.74 7.51 8.32
N ASN A 132 3.67 7.40 9.28
CA ASN A 132 4.36 6.16 9.65
C ASN A 132 4.95 5.39 8.44
N CYS A 133 5.41 6.13 7.43
CA CYS A 133 5.80 5.57 6.13
C CYS A 133 6.94 4.55 6.27
N TYR A 134 7.88 4.83 7.17
CA TYR A 134 9.02 3.95 7.45
C TYR A 134 8.61 2.60 8.04
N ALA A 135 7.43 2.46 8.66
CA ALA A 135 6.95 1.15 9.11
C ALA A 135 6.68 0.17 7.96
N CYS A 136 6.54 0.66 6.72
CA CYS A 136 6.19 -0.15 5.56
C CYS A 136 7.20 -0.06 4.41
N HIS A 137 7.94 1.06 4.31
CA HIS A 137 8.76 1.37 3.15
C HIS A 137 10.16 1.80 3.58
N GLN A 138 11.16 1.44 2.78
CA GLN A 138 12.42 2.18 2.75
C GLN A 138 12.22 3.49 1.97
N LEU A 139 12.61 4.65 2.53
CA LEU A 139 12.54 5.94 1.83
C LEU A 139 13.92 6.51 1.51
N THR A 140 14.78 6.69 2.51
CA THR A 140 16.13 7.24 2.33
C THR A 140 17.19 6.14 2.46
N LYS A 141 18.38 6.38 1.92
CA LYS A 141 19.52 5.46 2.05
C LYS A 141 20.09 5.42 3.46
N SER A 142 20.03 6.54 4.17
CA SER A 142 20.64 6.71 5.50
C SER A 142 19.80 6.16 6.64
N GLU A 143 18.48 6.10 6.48
CA GLU A 143 17.60 5.50 7.49
C GLU A 143 17.69 3.97 7.41
N ILE A 144 18.06 3.34 8.53
CA ILE A 144 18.26 1.90 8.64
C ILE A 144 17.03 1.20 9.25
N SER A 145 16.15 1.95 9.90
CA SER A 145 14.90 1.45 10.47
C SER A 145 13.76 1.64 9.47
N PHE A 146 13.51 0.59 8.67
CA PHE A 146 12.39 0.58 7.74
C PHE A 146 11.74 -0.81 7.61
N GLY A 147 10.46 -0.82 7.26
CA GLY A 147 9.70 -2.03 6.95
C GLY A 147 9.76 -2.40 5.47
N ASN A 148 9.18 -3.55 5.15
CA ASN A 148 9.16 -4.16 3.82
C ASN A 148 7.77 -4.70 3.41
N ILE A 149 6.70 -4.22 4.06
CA ILE A 149 5.32 -4.54 3.68
C ILE A 149 5.01 -3.93 2.31
N GLY A 150 5.45 -2.69 2.09
CA GLY A 150 5.40 -2.02 0.81
C GLY A 150 6.76 -2.09 0.08
N PRO A 151 6.79 -1.70 -1.21
CA PRO A 151 8.03 -1.63 -1.96
C PRO A 151 8.97 -0.55 -1.40
N SER A 152 10.26 -0.67 -1.67
CA SER A 152 11.19 0.45 -1.46
C SER A 152 10.76 1.65 -2.30
N LEU A 153 10.79 2.83 -1.69
CA LEU A 153 10.56 4.13 -2.30
C LEU A 153 11.87 4.94 -2.41
N TYR A 154 13.02 4.33 -2.11
CA TYR A 154 14.30 4.97 -2.35
C TYR A 154 14.48 5.27 -3.85
N ASN A 155 14.93 6.48 -4.16
CA ASN A 155 15.00 7.05 -5.51
C ASN A 155 13.63 7.20 -6.22
N TYR A 156 12.51 7.31 -5.49
CA TYR A 156 11.18 7.37 -6.12
C TYR A 156 11.06 8.45 -7.21
N GLY A 157 11.38 9.71 -6.88
CA GLY A 157 11.37 10.82 -7.83
C GLY A 157 12.43 10.66 -8.92
N LYS A 158 13.65 10.25 -8.55
CA LYS A 158 14.75 10.01 -9.51
C LYS A 158 14.42 8.94 -10.56
N LEU A 159 13.67 7.90 -10.18
CA LEU A 159 13.28 6.80 -11.07
C LEU A 159 12.05 7.11 -11.92
N ARG A 160 11.15 7.99 -11.45
CA ARG A 160 9.87 8.26 -12.10
C ARG A 160 9.81 9.61 -12.82
N GLY A 161 10.66 10.56 -12.45
CA GLY A 161 10.56 11.95 -12.88
C GLY A 161 9.45 12.71 -12.16
N ASP A 162 9.15 13.91 -12.66
CA ASP A 162 8.24 14.89 -12.06
C ASP A 162 7.11 15.32 -13.03
N SER A 163 6.79 14.48 -14.02
CA SER A 163 5.72 14.78 -14.97
C SER A 163 4.38 15.01 -14.26
N PRO A 164 3.47 15.83 -14.81
CA PRO A 164 2.15 16.07 -14.22
C PRO A 164 1.37 14.78 -13.91
N GLU A 165 1.54 13.74 -14.73
CA GLU A 165 0.93 12.42 -14.55
C GLU A 165 1.52 11.70 -13.36
N VAL A 166 2.84 11.74 -13.16
CA VAL A 166 3.51 11.16 -12.00
C VAL A 166 3.07 11.87 -10.73
N VAL A 167 3.07 13.21 -10.73
CA VAL A 167 2.63 14.01 -9.58
C VAL A 167 1.18 13.68 -9.20
N LYS A 168 0.27 13.62 -10.18
CA LYS A 168 -1.15 13.27 -9.92
C LYS A 168 -1.30 11.84 -9.44
N TYR A 169 -0.58 10.89 -10.03
CA TYR A 169 -0.58 9.50 -9.59
C TYR A 169 -0.09 9.36 -8.15
N THR A 170 1.06 9.94 -7.81
CA THR A 170 1.64 9.89 -6.47
C THR A 170 0.71 10.55 -5.45
N TRP A 171 0.12 11.70 -5.79
CA TRP A 171 -0.89 12.35 -4.93
C TRP A 171 -2.07 11.41 -4.65
N ALA A 172 -2.67 10.85 -5.69
CA ALA A 172 -3.80 9.95 -5.55
C ALA A 172 -3.41 8.68 -4.76
N LYS A 173 -2.20 8.14 -4.93
CA LYS A 173 -1.72 6.99 -4.14
C LYS A 173 -1.56 7.31 -2.66
N VAL A 174 -1.06 8.49 -2.29
CA VAL A 174 -0.90 8.89 -0.88
C VAL A 174 -2.25 9.29 -0.28
N TYR A 175 -3.08 10.03 -1.03
CA TYR A 175 -4.41 10.47 -0.60
C TYR A 175 -5.36 9.28 -0.39
N ASP A 176 -5.43 8.38 -1.37
CA ASP A 176 -6.22 7.16 -1.33
C ASP A 176 -5.54 6.03 -2.11
N SER A 177 -4.82 5.16 -1.39
CA SER A 177 -4.05 4.09 -2.02
C SER A 177 -4.91 3.07 -2.79
N HIS A 178 -6.21 2.99 -2.49
CA HIS A 178 -7.17 2.05 -3.09
C HIS A 178 -7.62 2.51 -4.49
N SER A 179 -7.39 3.77 -4.84
CA SER A 179 -7.74 4.38 -6.14
C SER A 179 -7.06 3.70 -7.35
N TYR A 180 -5.88 3.10 -7.14
CA TYR A 180 -5.15 2.34 -8.16
C TYR A 180 -4.89 0.89 -7.79
N MET A 181 -5.24 0.49 -6.57
CA MET A 181 -5.05 -0.88 -6.09
C MET A 181 -6.12 -1.19 -5.06
N ALA A 182 -7.25 -1.73 -5.53
CA ALA A 182 -8.34 -2.14 -4.65
C ALA A 182 -7.81 -3.04 -3.52
N CYS A 183 -8.19 -2.70 -2.28
CA CYS A 183 -7.76 -3.41 -1.07
C CYS A 183 -6.25 -3.39 -0.82
N SER A 184 -5.58 -2.31 -1.23
CA SER A 184 -4.23 -1.98 -0.80
C SER A 184 -4.10 -1.98 0.73
N ASN A 185 -2.96 -2.47 1.24
CA ASN A 185 -2.66 -2.42 2.68
C ASN A 185 -2.24 -1.03 3.16
N MET A 186 -1.90 -0.12 2.24
CA MET A 186 -1.52 1.25 2.58
C MET A 186 -2.76 2.06 3.01
N PRO A 187 -2.75 2.77 4.15
CA PRO A 187 -3.88 3.58 4.58
C PRO A 187 -4.33 4.65 3.56
N ARG A 188 -5.60 5.02 3.60
CA ARG A 188 -6.17 6.10 2.78
C ARG A 188 -5.98 7.45 3.47
N PHE A 189 -4.74 7.94 3.53
CA PHE A 189 -4.36 9.02 4.46
C PHE A 189 -5.18 10.31 4.28
N GLY A 190 -5.43 10.73 3.05
CA GLY A 190 -6.26 11.90 2.76
C GLY A 190 -7.74 11.61 2.88
N ALA A 191 -8.22 10.52 2.26
CA ALA A 191 -9.65 10.20 2.25
C ALA A 191 -10.21 9.87 3.66
N ALA A 192 -9.40 9.27 4.53
CA ALA A 192 -9.76 9.00 5.92
C ALA A 192 -9.44 10.15 6.89
N GLY A 193 -8.92 11.29 6.39
CA GLY A 193 -8.60 12.45 7.22
C GLY A 193 -7.46 12.21 8.22
N ILE A 194 -6.57 11.26 7.96
CA ILE A 194 -5.43 10.96 8.83
C ILE A 194 -4.39 12.07 8.70
N LEU A 195 -4.06 12.47 7.47
CA LEU A 195 -3.12 13.55 7.18
C LEU A 195 -3.86 14.77 6.64
N THR A 196 -3.41 15.95 7.06
CA THR A 196 -3.86 17.23 6.50
C THR A 196 -3.33 17.43 5.08
N GLU A 197 -3.95 18.33 4.31
CA GLU A 197 -3.46 18.68 2.96
C GLU A 197 -1.99 19.12 2.98
N LYS A 198 -1.58 19.89 3.99
CA LYS A 198 -0.18 20.32 4.14
C LYS A 198 0.75 19.11 4.31
N GLN A 199 0.42 18.19 5.22
CA GLN A 199 1.23 16.99 5.45
C GLN A 199 1.31 16.10 4.22
N LEU A 200 0.23 15.98 3.45
CA LEU A 200 0.23 15.27 2.17
C LEU A 200 1.20 15.92 1.18
N LYS A 201 1.17 17.26 1.03
CA LYS A 201 2.09 18.01 0.17
C LYS A 201 3.54 17.87 0.63
N ASP A 202 3.80 17.87 1.93
CA ASP A 202 5.13 17.69 2.49
C ASP A 202 5.67 16.27 2.18
N VAL A 203 4.86 15.22 2.31
CA VAL A 203 5.23 13.85 1.91
C VAL A 203 5.44 13.73 0.40
N MET A 204 4.64 14.42 -0.42
CA MET A 204 4.88 14.51 -1.86
C MET A 204 6.26 15.09 -2.16
N ALA A 205 6.64 16.17 -1.48
CA ALA A 205 7.97 16.76 -1.61
C ALA A 205 9.07 15.79 -1.16
N LEU A 206 8.87 15.06 -0.05
CA LEU A 206 9.82 14.03 0.35
C LEU A 206 10.05 12.99 -0.75
N LEU A 207 9.00 12.57 -1.47
CA LEU A 207 9.14 11.55 -2.51
C LEU A 207 9.70 12.09 -3.84
N LEU A 208 9.33 13.31 -4.23
CA LEU A 208 9.54 13.82 -5.59
C LEU A 208 10.57 14.96 -5.70
N ASP A 209 10.86 15.70 -4.62
CA ASP A 209 11.81 16.81 -4.68
C ASP A 209 13.23 16.28 -5.00
N PRO A 210 13.91 16.81 -6.03
CA PRO A 210 15.27 16.41 -6.37
C PRO A 210 16.29 16.67 -5.26
N ALA A 211 16.02 17.55 -4.30
CA ALA A 211 16.86 17.84 -3.14
C ALA A 211 16.52 16.96 -1.92
N SER A 212 15.44 16.19 -1.96
CA SER A 212 15.08 15.26 -0.89
C SER A 212 16.14 14.17 -0.72
N PRO A 213 16.45 13.73 0.53
CA PRO A 213 17.33 12.58 0.80
C PRO A 213 16.84 11.27 0.18
N VAL A 214 15.56 11.17 -0.21
CA VAL A 214 15.02 10.04 -0.96
C VAL A 214 15.65 9.93 -2.34
N ASN A 215 16.02 11.05 -2.94
CA ASN A 215 16.48 11.14 -4.32
C ASN A 215 18.00 11.41 -4.48
N GLN A 216 18.76 11.38 -3.37
CA GLN A 216 20.22 11.52 -3.36
C GLN A 216 20.95 10.18 -3.59
#